data_AF-A0A8X8KBN9-F1
#
_entry.id   AF-A0A8X8KBN9-F1
#
_cell.length_a   1.000
_cell.length_b   1.000
_cell.length_c   1.000
_cell.angle_alpha   90.00
_cell.angle_beta   90.00
_cell.angle_gamma   90.00
#
_symmetry.space_group_name_H-M   'P 1'
#
loop_
_entity.id
_entity.type
_entity.pdbx_description
1 polymer ?
#
loop_
_entity_poly.entity_id
_entity_poly.type
_entity_poly.pdbx_seq_one_letter_code
_entity_poly.pdbx_strand_id
1 'polypeptide(L)'
;MSIDNERLLAILHRIQQNGGEWSPIWTPCSSRGYVYETNTESMENNDVLTRDLQYLVQNDYLEKSFADILTGCPACGSHHVNVREVCISCKSAHIEEIPLIHHFRCGYVGPIHLFERDEKGARRCPKCEGKLEHLGTDHDLPGNNYNCLDCNASFQVPDVEALCLSCQKRSQGINLLREEVHKYRISSLGFSALHRGRFFEADHEQFYEAGTQIIRHNLFMQLLEDEKNRQQRYGIHFGLLLVQPVDMTDPLLSIKMMAERVAQKMRSTDRIGRLDREHLLIVLTSCDPSAVAVARTRLIDNDMRVLNIEISPGENIQEQLDIARTQLKNYDRLS
;
A
#
# COMPACT_ATOMS: atom_id res chain seq x y z
N MET A 1 21.18 -9.28 18.16
CA MET A 1 21.43 -10.46 17.30
C MET A 1 22.09 -9.94 16.04
N SER A 2 23.25 -10.48 15.65
CA SER A 2 23.99 -9.99 14.48
C SER A 2 23.18 -10.24 13.20
N ILE A 3 23.32 -9.31 12.25
CA ILE A 3 22.85 -9.50 10.88
C ILE A 3 23.61 -10.70 10.31
N ASP A 4 22.89 -11.64 9.73
CA ASP A 4 23.44 -12.85 9.13
C ASP A 4 23.50 -12.64 7.61
N ASN A 5 24.68 -12.26 7.13
CA ASN A 5 24.89 -11.92 5.73
C ASN A 5 24.63 -13.13 4.79
N GLU A 6 24.88 -14.36 5.24
CA GLU A 6 24.59 -15.55 4.43
C GLU A 6 23.08 -15.70 4.22
N ARG A 7 22.30 -15.52 5.29
CA ARG A 7 20.83 -15.57 5.22
C ARG A 7 20.25 -14.48 4.31
N LEU A 8 20.76 -13.27 4.41
CA LEU A 8 20.32 -12.16 3.55
C LEU A 8 20.67 -12.38 2.07
N LEU A 9 21.86 -12.90 1.77
CA LEU A 9 22.24 -13.25 0.39
C LEU A 9 21.38 -14.40 -0.16
N ALA A 10 21.01 -15.38 0.68
CA ALA A 10 20.11 -16.46 0.29
C ALA A 10 18.73 -15.92 -0.12
N ILE A 11 18.20 -14.91 0.59
CA ILE A 11 16.95 -14.22 0.21
C ILE A 11 17.10 -13.57 -1.18
N LEU A 12 18.18 -12.80 -1.41
CA LEU A 12 18.41 -12.17 -2.72
C LEU A 12 18.53 -13.19 -3.85
N HIS A 13 19.26 -14.29 -3.61
CA HIS A 13 19.41 -15.38 -4.57
C HIS A 13 18.05 -15.99 -4.94
N ARG A 14 17.19 -16.20 -3.95
CA ARG A 14 15.84 -16.75 -4.14
C ARG A 14 14.96 -15.84 -4.99
N ILE A 15 14.95 -14.54 -4.69
CA ILE A 15 14.20 -13.55 -5.46
C ILE A 15 14.69 -13.54 -6.92
N GLN A 16 16.02 -13.62 -7.13
CA GLN A 16 16.58 -13.69 -8.48
C GLN A 16 16.19 -14.96 -9.24
N GLN A 17 16.16 -16.13 -8.57
CA GLN A 17 15.71 -17.39 -9.18
C GLN A 17 14.24 -17.34 -9.61
N ASN A 18 13.41 -16.58 -8.89
CA ASN A 18 12.00 -16.38 -9.20
C ASN A 18 11.73 -15.25 -10.22
N GLY A 19 12.71 -14.95 -11.10
CA GLY A 19 12.57 -13.92 -12.12
C GLY A 19 12.80 -12.49 -11.62
N GLY A 20 13.38 -12.33 -10.42
CA GLY A 20 13.75 -11.04 -9.83
C GLY A 20 12.65 -10.38 -9.01
N GLU A 21 11.46 -10.97 -8.92
CA GLU A 21 10.35 -10.50 -8.08
C GLU A 21 9.84 -11.65 -7.19
N TRP A 22 9.45 -11.33 -5.97
CA TRP A 22 8.87 -12.27 -5.01
C TRP A 22 7.54 -11.71 -4.50
N SER A 23 6.47 -12.36 -4.94
CA SER A 23 5.10 -12.03 -4.57
C SER A 23 4.62 -12.92 -3.41
N PRO A 24 3.72 -12.42 -2.55
CA PRO A 24 3.11 -13.22 -1.50
C PRO A 24 2.17 -14.28 -2.11
N ILE A 25 2.08 -15.44 -1.48
CA ILE A 25 1.15 -16.51 -1.82
C ILE A 25 0.10 -16.62 -0.71
N TRP A 26 -1.16 -16.36 -1.05
CA TRP A 26 -2.28 -16.47 -0.12
C TRP A 26 -2.43 -17.90 0.39
N THR A 27 -2.32 -18.07 1.70
CA THR A 27 -2.26 -19.38 2.35
C THR A 27 -3.17 -19.36 3.57
N PRO A 28 -4.41 -19.87 3.45
CA PRO A 28 -5.37 -19.87 4.55
C PRO A 28 -4.85 -20.58 5.80
N CYS A 29 -3.96 -21.57 5.68
CA CYS A 29 -3.40 -22.27 6.84
C CYS A 29 -2.29 -21.48 7.57
N SER A 30 -1.75 -20.42 6.96
CA SER A 30 -0.71 -19.57 7.57
C SER A 30 -1.33 -18.69 8.63
N SER A 31 -0.70 -18.50 9.78
CA SER A 31 -1.23 -17.59 10.81
C SER A 31 -1.45 -16.16 10.28
N ARG A 32 -0.61 -15.69 9.35
CA ARG A 32 -0.70 -14.36 8.71
C ARG A 32 -1.57 -14.30 7.46
N GLY A 33 -1.97 -15.45 6.90
CA GLY A 33 -2.81 -15.53 5.69
C GLY A 33 -2.05 -15.52 4.37
N TYR A 34 -0.73 -15.37 4.43
CA TYR A 34 0.16 -15.49 3.29
C TYR A 34 1.51 -16.06 3.72
N VAL A 35 2.28 -16.50 2.73
CA VAL A 35 3.69 -16.88 2.86
C VAL A 35 4.46 -16.37 1.65
N TYR A 36 5.78 -16.32 1.78
CA TYR A 36 6.66 -16.24 0.63
C TYR A 36 7.28 -17.63 0.43
N GLU A 37 7.26 -18.14 -0.80
CA GLU A 37 7.68 -19.52 -1.07
C GLU A 37 9.16 -19.77 -0.71
N THR A 38 9.38 -20.48 0.40
CA THR A 38 10.70 -20.94 0.85
C THR A 38 10.81 -22.45 0.64
N ASN A 39 11.85 -22.93 -0.06
CA ASN A 39 12.10 -24.37 -0.24
C ASN A 39 12.53 -25.10 1.04
N THR A 40 12.76 -24.36 2.13
CA THR A 40 13.12 -24.90 3.43
C THR A 40 11.90 -24.88 4.34
N GLU A 41 11.51 -26.07 4.81
CA GLU A 41 10.54 -26.27 5.91
C GLU A 41 10.95 -25.57 7.22
N SER A 42 12.14 -24.97 7.27
CA SER A 42 12.82 -24.41 8.43
C SER A 42 13.05 -22.89 8.38
N MET A 43 12.15 -22.11 7.79
CA MET A 43 11.99 -20.70 8.19
C MET A 43 10.79 -20.56 9.14
N GLU A 44 10.84 -21.31 10.25
CA GLU A 44 9.84 -21.35 11.32
C GLU A 44 9.65 -20.01 12.08
N ASN A 45 10.20 -18.90 11.58
CA ASN A 45 10.00 -17.61 12.21
C ASN A 45 9.76 -16.52 11.16
N ASN A 46 8.50 -16.38 10.75
CA ASN A 46 8.02 -15.32 9.84
C ASN A 46 8.51 -13.91 10.23
N ASP A 47 8.72 -13.68 11.53
CA ASP A 47 9.24 -12.41 12.05
C ASP A 47 10.70 -12.16 11.64
N VAL A 48 11.53 -13.22 11.55
CA VAL A 48 12.91 -13.12 11.07
C VAL A 48 12.93 -12.76 9.59
N LEU A 49 12.15 -13.46 8.77
CA LEU A 49 12.05 -13.16 7.34
C LEU A 49 11.55 -11.73 7.11
N THR A 50 10.53 -11.29 7.85
CA THR A 50 9.99 -9.93 7.75
C THR A 50 11.06 -8.88 8.10
N ARG A 51 11.81 -9.10 9.18
CA ARG A 51 12.91 -8.21 9.58
C ARG A 51 14.02 -8.15 8.52
N ASP A 52 14.37 -9.29 7.94
CA ASP A 52 15.42 -9.37 6.91
C ASP A 52 15.00 -8.67 5.62
N LEU A 53 13.75 -8.87 5.18
CA LEU A 53 13.18 -8.15 4.03
C LEU A 53 13.15 -6.64 4.29
N GLN A 54 12.75 -6.20 5.49
CA GLN A 54 12.81 -4.79 5.89
C GLN A 54 14.24 -4.24 5.85
N TYR A 55 15.22 -4.98 6.37
CA TYR A 55 16.63 -4.58 6.33
C TYR A 55 17.12 -4.42 4.88
N LEU A 56 16.82 -5.38 4.02
CA LEU A 56 17.23 -5.34 2.60
C LEU A 56 16.59 -4.15 1.87
N VAL A 57 15.35 -3.80 2.18
CA VAL A 57 14.68 -2.60 1.63
C VAL A 57 15.31 -1.31 2.16
N GLN A 58 15.55 -1.22 3.48
CA GLN A 58 16.16 -0.04 4.10
C GLN A 58 17.57 0.24 3.57
N ASN A 59 18.29 -0.80 3.14
CA ASN A 59 19.63 -0.70 2.58
C ASN A 59 19.65 -0.76 1.05
N ASP A 60 18.52 -0.49 0.39
CA ASP A 60 18.37 -0.39 -1.08
C ASP A 60 18.71 -1.68 -1.86
N TYR A 61 18.81 -2.85 -1.22
CA TYR A 61 19.02 -4.13 -1.89
C TYR A 61 17.74 -4.72 -2.50
N LEU A 62 16.59 -4.34 -1.95
CA LEU A 62 15.27 -4.67 -2.46
C LEU A 62 14.43 -3.42 -2.66
N GLU A 63 13.65 -3.44 -3.74
CA GLU A 63 12.53 -2.53 -3.94
C GLU A 63 11.25 -3.18 -3.39
N LYS A 64 10.35 -2.37 -2.85
CA LYS A 64 9.13 -2.81 -2.18
C LYS A 64 7.92 -2.17 -2.87
N SER A 65 6.89 -2.97 -3.17
CA SER A 65 5.62 -2.47 -3.70
C SER A 65 4.42 -3.07 -2.98
N PHE A 66 3.31 -2.35 -2.96
CA PHE A 66 2.08 -2.79 -2.30
C PHE A 66 1.46 -4.01 -3.00
N ALA A 67 1.03 -5.01 -2.23
CA ALA A 67 0.27 -6.15 -2.72
C ALA A 67 -1.18 -6.10 -2.24
N ASP A 68 -1.39 -6.08 -0.92
CA ASP A 68 -2.72 -6.05 -0.30
C ASP A 68 -2.65 -5.63 1.18
N ILE A 69 -3.80 -5.56 1.84
CA ILE A 69 -3.95 -5.37 3.28
C ILE A 69 -4.67 -6.59 3.86
N LEU A 70 -4.06 -7.20 4.88
CA LEU A 70 -4.72 -8.21 5.68
C LEU A 70 -5.06 -7.69 7.06
N THR A 71 -6.14 -8.23 7.59
CA THR A 71 -6.67 -7.89 8.90
C THR A 71 -6.26 -8.96 9.89
N GLY A 72 -5.63 -8.56 11.00
CA GLY A 72 -5.07 -9.47 12.01
C GLY A 72 -5.68 -9.28 13.40
N CYS A 73 -5.62 -10.32 14.22
CA CYS A 73 -6.01 -10.26 15.62
C CYS A 73 -5.05 -9.37 16.42
N PRO A 74 -5.54 -8.39 17.20
CA PRO A 74 -4.68 -7.53 18.03
C PRO A 74 -3.95 -8.25 19.17
N ALA A 75 -4.33 -9.49 19.47
CA ALA A 75 -3.72 -10.26 20.54
C ALA A 75 -2.56 -11.16 20.07
N CYS A 76 -2.68 -11.74 18.88
CA CYS A 76 -1.72 -12.75 18.40
C CYS A 76 -1.26 -12.52 16.95
N GLY A 77 -1.74 -11.47 16.28
CA GLY A 77 -1.42 -11.16 14.88
C GLY A 77 -2.10 -12.07 13.85
N SER A 78 -2.84 -13.11 14.26
CA SER A 78 -3.39 -14.06 13.28
C SER A 78 -4.52 -13.47 12.43
N HIS A 79 -4.51 -13.74 11.13
CA HIS A 79 -5.54 -13.35 10.17
C HIS A 79 -6.84 -14.16 10.27
N HIS A 80 -6.87 -15.25 11.04
CA HIS A 80 -8.07 -16.08 11.24
C HIS A 80 -9.07 -15.37 12.16
N VAL A 81 -9.69 -14.32 11.65
CA VAL A 81 -10.63 -13.49 12.39
C VAL A 81 -12.02 -13.67 11.80
N ASN A 82 -12.95 -14.14 12.62
CA ASN A 82 -14.36 -14.15 12.29
C ASN A 82 -14.99 -12.83 12.75
N VAL A 83 -15.35 -11.97 11.79
CA VAL A 83 -16.08 -10.73 12.05
C VAL A 83 -17.58 -11.04 12.03
N ARG A 84 -18.26 -10.74 13.12
CA ARG A 84 -19.67 -11.10 13.31
C ARG A 84 -20.43 -10.02 14.06
N GLU A 85 -21.73 -10.00 13.81
CA GLU A 85 -22.68 -9.18 14.55
C GLU A 85 -23.03 -9.85 15.88
N VAL A 86 -23.12 -9.05 16.94
CA VAL A 86 -23.45 -9.51 18.29
C VAL A 86 -24.44 -8.58 18.97
N CYS A 87 -25.18 -9.13 19.92
CA CYS A 87 -26.10 -8.39 20.76
C CYS A 87 -25.37 -7.29 21.55
N ILE A 88 -25.90 -6.07 21.48
CA ILE A 88 -25.36 -4.91 22.21
C ILE A 88 -25.40 -5.10 23.74
N SER A 89 -26.32 -5.94 24.24
CA SER A 89 -26.52 -6.18 25.68
C SER A 89 -25.65 -7.31 26.23
N CYS A 90 -25.64 -8.48 25.60
CA CYS A 90 -24.94 -9.68 26.13
C CYS A 90 -23.75 -10.17 25.28
N LYS A 91 -23.48 -9.55 24.13
CA LYS A 91 -22.44 -9.94 23.17
C LYS A 91 -22.60 -11.36 22.59
N SER A 92 -23.79 -11.95 22.68
CA SER A 92 -24.10 -13.18 21.94
C SER A 92 -24.26 -12.90 20.46
N ALA A 93 -23.78 -13.81 19.62
CA ALA A 93 -24.01 -13.79 18.17
C ALA A 93 -25.36 -14.42 17.78
N HIS A 94 -26.13 -14.93 18.74
CA HIS A 94 -27.45 -15.54 18.52
C HIS A 94 -28.51 -14.43 18.43
N ILE A 95 -28.50 -13.72 17.30
CA ILE A 95 -29.41 -12.62 16.99
C ILE A 95 -30.24 -12.98 15.75
N GLU A 96 -31.48 -12.51 15.72
CA GLU A 96 -32.40 -12.66 14.61
C GLU A 96 -32.75 -11.27 14.05
N GLU A 97 -32.66 -11.13 12.73
CA GLU A 97 -33.06 -9.92 12.02
C GLU A 97 -34.57 -9.97 11.71
N ILE A 98 -35.28 -8.90 12.06
CA ILE A 98 -36.73 -8.78 11.96
C ILE A 98 -37.06 -7.50 11.18
N PRO A 99 -37.71 -7.61 10.00
CA PRO A 99 -38.12 -6.45 9.24
C PRO A 99 -39.09 -5.55 10.01
N LEU A 100 -38.91 -4.24 9.87
CA LEU A 100 -39.88 -3.26 10.33
C LEU A 100 -40.85 -2.94 9.20
N ILE A 101 -42.12 -2.73 9.55
CA ILE A 101 -43.14 -2.19 8.66
C ILE A 101 -43.49 -0.79 9.16
N HIS A 102 -43.52 0.18 8.25
CA HIS A 102 -44.08 1.48 8.50
C HIS A 102 -45.38 1.66 7.70
N HIS A 103 -46.48 1.85 8.42
CA HIS A 103 -47.82 2.04 7.85
C HIS A 103 -48.07 3.53 7.59
N PHE A 104 -48.20 3.92 6.32
CA PHE A 104 -48.24 5.32 5.90
C PHE A 104 -49.44 6.08 6.47
N ARG A 105 -50.61 5.43 6.54
CA ARG A 105 -51.85 6.10 6.95
C ARG A 105 -51.83 6.58 8.40
N CYS A 106 -51.21 5.84 9.31
CA CYS A 106 -51.22 6.15 10.75
C CYS A 106 -49.83 6.39 11.36
N GLY A 107 -48.77 6.30 10.54
CA GLY A 107 -47.37 6.48 10.93
C GLY A 107 -46.84 5.46 11.94
N TYR A 108 -47.47 4.30 12.08
CA TYR A 108 -46.99 3.27 13.01
C TYR A 108 -45.82 2.51 12.38
N VAL A 109 -44.72 2.42 13.12
CA VAL A 109 -43.54 1.62 12.75
C VAL A 109 -43.37 0.53 13.79
N GLY A 110 -43.29 -0.72 13.35
CA GLY A 110 -43.11 -1.85 14.25
C GLY A 110 -42.61 -3.10 13.53
N PRO A 111 -42.15 -4.11 14.29
CA PRO A 111 -41.70 -5.36 13.70
C PRO A 111 -42.82 -6.11 13.01
N ILE A 112 -42.48 -6.80 11.93
CA ILE A 112 -43.41 -7.47 11.01
C ILE A 112 -44.34 -8.47 11.68
N HIS A 113 -43.92 -9.11 12.78
CA HIS A 113 -44.74 -10.09 13.50
C HIS A 113 -45.93 -9.46 14.26
N LEU A 114 -45.91 -8.15 14.54
CA LEU A 114 -47.06 -7.44 15.11
C LEU A 114 -48.13 -7.12 14.05
N PHE A 115 -47.81 -7.28 12.77
CA PHE A 115 -48.73 -7.06 11.67
C PHE A 115 -49.32 -8.41 11.23
N GLU A 116 -50.32 -8.87 11.97
CA GLU A 116 -51.00 -10.15 11.72
C GLU A 116 -51.55 -10.23 10.29
N ARG A 117 -51.51 -11.43 9.72
CA ARG A 117 -52.10 -11.71 8.41
C ARG A 117 -53.57 -12.08 8.58
N ASP A 118 -54.44 -11.51 7.74
CA ASP A 118 -55.82 -11.95 7.61
C ASP A 118 -55.92 -13.23 6.77
N GLU A 119 -57.13 -13.81 6.68
CA GLU A 119 -57.41 -15.04 5.92
C GLU A 119 -57.03 -14.95 4.43
N LYS A 120 -56.94 -13.72 3.89
CA LYS A 120 -56.57 -13.45 2.49
C LYS A 120 -55.07 -13.12 2.35
N GLY A 121 -54.31 -13.16 3.44
CA GLY A 121 -52.87 -12.95 3.49
C GLY A 121 -52.42 -11.48 3.65
N ALA A 122 -53.36 -10.53 3.73
CA ALA A 122 -53.07 -9.11 3.91
C ALA A 122 -52.72 -8.80 5.36
N ARG A 123 -51.74 -7.91 5.58
CA ARG A 123 -51.30 -7.54 6.93
C ARG A 123 -52.20 -6.46 7.54
N ARG A 124 -52.37 -6.47 8.86
CA ARG A 124 -53.13 -5.44 9.59
C ARG A 124 -52.25 -4.63 10.53
N CYS A 125 -52.46 -3.32 10.55
CA CYS A 125 -51.76 -2.44 11.47
C CYS A 125 -52.27 -2.65 12.90
N PRO A 126 -51.41 -2.91 13.90
CA PRO A 126 -51.84 -3.09 15.29
C PRO A 126 -52.33 -1.79 15.95
N LYS A 127 -52.01 -0.62 15.38
CA LYS A 127 -52.41 0.70 15.93
C LYS A 127 -53.81 1.13 15.50
N CYS A 128 -54.20 0.85 14.26
CA CYS A 128 -55.45 1.38 13.68
C CYS A 128 -56.26 0.35 12.91
N GLU A 129 -55.84 -0.93 12.93
CA GLU A 129 -56.47 -2.07 12.25
C GLU A 129 -56.59 -1.95 10.73
N GLY A 130 -55.97 -0.92 10.16
CA GLY A 130 -55.93 -0.67 8.72
C GLY A 130 -55.22 -1.80 7.99
N LYS A 131 -55.70 -2.13 6.79
CA LYS A 131 -55.10 -3.14 5.93
C LYS A 131 -53.88 -2.59 5.19
N LEU A 132 -52.85 -3.42 5.09
CA LEU A 132 -51.63 -3.18 4.32
C LEU A 132 -51.59 -4.21 3.19
N GLU A 133 -51.96 -3.80 1.99
CA GLU A 133 -52.02 -4.68 0.81
C GLU A 133 -50.88 -4.36 -0.18
N HIS A 134 -50.56 -3.07 -0.34
CA HIS A 134 -49.63 -2.59 -1.37
C HIS A 134 -48.37 -1.98 -0.76
N LEU A 135 -47.21 -2.59 -1.05
CA LEU A 135 -45.91 -2.00 -0.72
C LEU A 135 -45.68 -0.73 -1.55
N GLY A 136 -45.20 0.34 -0.93
CA GLY A 136 -44.97 1.64 -1.56
C GLY A 136 -46.21 2.55 -1.63
N THR A 137 -47.40 2.07 -1.25
CA THR A 137 -48.63 2.89 -1.19
C THR A 137 -49.32 2.80 0.17
N ASP A 138 -49.41 1.61 0.76
CA ASP A 138 -49.97 1.44 2.10
C ASP A 138 -48.87 1.42 3.18
N HIS A 139 -47.71 0.87 2.83
CA HIS A 139 -46.59 0.70 3.74
C HIS A 139 -45.25 0.59 3.02
N ASP A 140 -44.16 0.76 3.77
CA ASP A 140 -42.79 0.40 3.35
C ASP A 140 -42.07 -0.43 4.43
N LEU A 141 -40.84 -0.83 4.08
CA LEU A 141 -39.90 -1.53 4.95
C LEU A 141 -38.70 -0.61 5.22
N PRO A 142 -38.79 0.28 6.23
CA PRO A 142 -37.77 1.31 6.46
C PRO A 142 -36.43 0.76 6.95
N GLY A 143 -36.38 -0.52 7.31
CA GLY A 143 -35.18 -1.21 7.76
C GLY A 143 -35.53 -2.43 8.60
N ASN A 144 -34.54 -2.91 9.32
CA ASN A 144 -34.65 -4.08 10.18
C ASN A 144 -34.37 -3.71 11.64
N ASN A 145 -34.90 -4.54 12.52
CA ASN A 145 -34.61 -4.54 13.94
C ASN A 145 -34.03 -5.92 14.30
N TYR A 146 -33.22 -5.99 15.33
CA TYR A 146 -32.57 -7.23 15.76
C TYR A 146 -33.08 -7.62 17.13
N ASN A 147 -33.33 -8.91 17.31
CA ASN A 147 -33.65 -9.49 18.60
C ASN A 147 -32.57 -10.51 19.00
N CYS A 148 -32.09 -10.42 20.23
CA CYS A 148 -31.19 -11.44 20.77
C CYS A 148 -32.00 -12.61 21.33
N LEU A 149 -31.72 -13.82 20.85
CA LEU A 149 -32.41 -15.04 21.27
C LEU A 149 -31.93 -15.56 22.63
N ASP A 150 -30.81 -15.04 23.14
CA ASP A 150 -30.27 -15.44 24.45
C ASP A 150 -30.72 -14.52 25.60
N CYS A 151 -30.92 -13.22 25.35
CA CYS A 151 -31.29 -12.25 26.39
C CYS A 151 -32.55 -11.42 26.10
N ASN A 152 -33.22 -11.67 24.97
CA ASN A 152 -34.43 -10.97 24.51
C ASN A 152 -34.27 -9.44 24.31
N ALA A 153 -33.04 -8.93 24.26
CA ALA A 153 -32.79 -7.53 23.93
C ALA A 153 -33.18 -7.24 22.47
N SER A 154 -33.77 -6.05 22.23
CA SER A 154 -34.20 -5.58 20.92
C SER A 154 -33.48 -4.29 20.55
N PHE A 155 -32.88 -4.19 19.36
CA PHE A 155 -32.01 -3.09 18.96
C PHE A 155 -31.90 -2.98 17.43
N GLN A 156 -31.67 -1.78 16.90
CA GLN A 156 -31.63 -1.56 15.44
C GLN A 156 -30.28 -1.85 14.80
N VAL A 157 -29.20 -1.65 15.55
CA VAL A 157 -27.83 -1.81 15.04
C VAL A 157 -27.09 -2.79 15.96
N PRO A 158 -26.73 -3.99 15.48
CA PRO A 158 -25.88 -4.90 16.25
C PRO A 158 -24.48 -4.31 16.44
N ASP A 159 -23.80 -4.73 17.50
CA ASP A 159 -22.38 -4.46 17.62
C ASP A 159 -21.59 -5.39 16.70
N VAL A 160 -20.49 -4.89 16.12
CA VAL A 160 -19.57 -5.70 15.33
C VAL A 160 -18.39 -6.14 16.19
N GLU A 161 -18.30 -7.44 16.43
CA GLU A 161 -17.21 -8.10 17.15
C GLU A 161 -16.33 -8.88 16.18
N ALA A 162 -15.05 -8.97 16.52
CA ALA A 162 -14.10 -9.89 15.92
C ALA A 162 -13.72 -10.99 16.91
N LEU A 163 -13.93 -12.25 16.54
CA LEU A 163 -13.45 -13.43 17.25
C LEU A 163 -12.24 -14.00 16.53
N CYS A 164 -11.09 -14.05 17.19
CA CYS A 164 -9.93 -14.76 16.64
C CYS A 164 -10.12 -16.27 16.78
N LEU A 165 -10.11 -17.00 15.67
CA LEU A 165 -10.24 -18.45 15.65
C LEU A 165 -8.96 -19.17 16.12
N SER A 166 -7.81 -18.47 16.11
CA SER A 166 -6.54 -19.03 16.60
C SER A 166 -6.35 -18.89 18.11
N CYS A 167 -6.62 -17.73 18.70
CA CYS A 167 -6.40 -17.48 20.14
C CYS A 167 -7.69 -17.30 20.97
N GLN A 168 -8.87 -17.36 20.33
CA GLN A 168 -10.19 -17.21 20.95
C GLN A 168 -10.45 -15.85 21.61
N LYS A 169 -9.55 -14.88 21.48
CA LYS A 169 -9.77 -13.53 22.01
C LYS A 169 -10.79 -12.79 21.15
N ARG A 170 -11.63 -12.03 21.84
CA ARG A 170 -12.63 -11.13 21.25
C ARG A 170 -12.10 -9.70 21.25
N SER A 171 -12.38 -8.97 20.19
CA SER A 171 -12.08 -7.54 20.06
C SER A 171 -13.21 -6.84 19.29
N GLN A 172 -13.32 -5.52 19.39
CA GLN A 172 -14.20 -4.78 18.50
C GLN A 172 -13.70 -4.92 17.05
N GLY A 173 -14.60 -4.98 16.07
CA GLY A 173 -14.23 -5.11 14.66
C GLY A 173 -13.33 -3.98 14.16
N ILE A 174 -13.48 -2.78 14.71
CA ILE A 174 -12.65 -1.61 14.38
C ILE A 174 -11.22 -1.68 14.94
N ASN A 175 -10.97 -2.53 15.95
CA ASN A 175 -9.67 -2.65 16.62
C ASN A 175 -8.77 -3.74 16.03
N LEU A 176 -9.10 -4.22 14.83
CA LEU A 176 -8.26 -5.21 14.16
C LEU A 176 -6.98 -4.59 13.63
N LEU A 177 -5.89 -5.37 13.68
CA LEU A 177 -4.61 -4.95 13.14
C LEU A 177 -4.70 -4.87 11.62
N ARG A 178 -4.14 -3.80 11.07
CA ARG A 178 -3.99 -3.62 9.63
C ARG A 178 -2.55 -3.96 9.26
N GLU A 179 -2.36 -5.05 8.52
CA GLU A 179 -1.05 -5.48 8.04
C GLU A 179 -0.97 -5.26 6.52
N GLU A 180 -0.03 -4.43 6.09
CA GLU A 180 0.26 -4.31 4.66
C GLU A 180 1.16 -5.46 4.20
N VAL A 181 0.74 -6.11 3.12
CA VAL A 181 1.47 -7.16 2.44
C VAL A 181 2.11 -6.56 1.18
N HIS A 182 3.36 -6.95 0.91
CA HIS A 182 4.15 -6.33 -0.15
C HIS A 182 4.73 -7.35 -1.12
N LYS A 183 5.09 -6.89 -2.31
CA LYS A 183 5.98 -7.62 -3.23
C LYS A 183 7.38 -7.04 -3.08
N TYR A 184 8.38 -7.90 -3.28
CA TYR A 184 9.78 -7.51 -3.23
C TYR A 184 10.45 -7.78 -4.55
N ARG A 185 11.21 -6.82 -5.04
CA ARG A 185 11.97 -6.95 -6.28
C ARG A 185 13.43 -6.67 -6.04
N ILE A 186 14.31 -7.46 -6.65
CA ILE A 186 15.75 -7.23 -6.52
C ILE A 186 16.16 -5.93 -7.23
N SER A 187 16.81 -5.04 -6.48
CA SER A 187 17.34 -3.79 -7.03
C SER A 187 18.65 -4.04 -7.78
N SER A 188 19.15 -3.03 -8.48
CA SER A 188 20.49 -3.06 -9.10
C SER A 188 21.60 -3.34 -8.07
N LEU A 189 21.44 -2.80 -6.86
CA LEU A 189 22.39 -3.01 -5.77
C LEU A 189 22.29 -4.43 -5.22
N GLY A 190 21.07 -4.94 -5.04
CA GLY A 190 20.82 -6.34 -4.67
C GLY A 190 21.48 -7.31 -5.65
N PHE A 191 21.32 -7.06 -6.94
CA PHE A 191 21.95 -7.86 -8.00
C PHE A 191 23.48 -7.80 -7.92
N SER A 192 24.04 -6.61 -7.69
CA SER A 192 25.48 -6.43 -7.55
C SER A 192 26.06 -7.13 -6.31
N ALA A 193 25.32 -7.08 -5.19
CA ALA A 193 25.70 -7.77 -3.95
C ALA A 193 25.68 -9.29 -4.14
N LEU A 194 24.64 -9.80 -4.80
CA LEU A 194 24.50 -11.21 -5.12
C LEU A 194 25.64 -11.71 -6.03
N HIS A 195 25.96 -10.96 -7.09
CA HIS A 195 27.07 -11.29 -8.00
C HIS A 195 28.44 -11.28 -7.30
N ARG A 196 28.64 -10.38 -6.33
CA ARG A 196 29.90 -10.30 -5.57
C ARG A 196 29.95 -11.24 -4.35
N GLY A 197 28.84 -11.87 -3.99
CA GLY A 197 28.73 -12.70 -2.79
C GLY A 197 28.94 -11.95 -1.48
N ARG A 198 28.77 -10.62 -1.46
CA ARG A 198 28.90 -9.80 -0.25
C ARG A 198 28.05 -8.53 -0.33
N PHE A 199 27.70 -7.99 0.84
CA PHE A 199 27.14 -6.65 0.95
C PHE A 199 28.24 -5.58 0.85
N PHE A 200 27.80 -4.36 0.59
CA PHE A 200 28.66 -3.19 0.45
C PHE A 200 28.72 -2.46 1.79
N GLU A 201 29.91 -2.38 2.40
CA GLU A 201 30.11 -1.88 3.76
C GLU A 201 30.80 -0.51 3.82
N ALA A 202 31.60 -0.14 2.81
CA ALA A 202 32.33 1.13 2.82
C ALA A 202 31.44 2.33 2.49
N ASP A 203 31.63 3.47 3.16
CA ASP A 203 30.80 4.69 3.02
C ASP A 203 30.59 5.13 1.56
N HIS A 204 31.63 5.05 0.73
CA HIS A 204 31.53 5.39 -0.69
C HIS A 204 30.67 4.39 -1.48
N GLU A 205 30.74 3.09 -1.14
CA GLU A 205 29.85 2.07 -1.71
C GLU A 205 28.43 2.31 -1.21
N GLN A 206 28.23 2.84 0.01
CA GLN A 206 26.92 3.17 0.58
C GLN A 206 26.25 4.39 -0.05
N PHE A 207 27.01 5.36 -0.56
CA PHE A 207 26.45 6.56 -1.19
C PHE A 207 25.94 6.31 -2.61
N TYR A 208 26.70 5.55 -3.40
CA TYR A 208 26.43 5.35 -4.82
C TYR A 208 26.10 3.89 -5.14
N GLU A 209 25.39 3.66 -6.23
CA GLU A 209 25.30 2.33 -6.80
C GLU A 209 26.67 1.88 -7.34
N ALA A 210 26.94 0.58 -7.28
CA ALA A 210 28.26 0.03 -7.59
C ALA A 210 28.72 0.40 -9.02
N GLY A 211 29.78 1.21 -9.11
CA GLY A 211 30.39 1.61 -10.38
C GLY A 211 29.56 2.61 -11.18
N THR A 212 28.72 3.43 -10.52
CA THR A 212 27.97 4.52 -11.16
C THR A 212 28.05 5.81 -10.34
N GLN A 213 27.54 6.91 -10.89
CA GLN A 213 27.35 8.19 -10.18
C GLN A 213 25.92 8.35 -9.61
N ILE A 214 25.13 7.27 -9.65
CA ILE A 214 23.75 7.26 -9.18
C ILE A 214 23.77 7.08 -7.67
N ILE A 215 23.24 8.06 -6.95
CA ILE A 215 23.07 8.00 -5.51
C ILE A 215 21.95 7.00 -5.19
N ARG A 216 22.16 6.20 -4.15
CA ARG A 216 21.18 5.21 -3.71
C ARG A 216 19.85 5.84 -3.34
N HIS A 217 18.76 5.13 -3.59
CA HIS A 217 17.40 5.68 -3.57
C HIS A 217 17.07 6.38 -2.25
N ASN A 218 17.21 5.68 -1.11
CA ASN A 218 16.86 6.26 0.19
C ASN A 218 17.67 7.53 0.51
N LEU A 219 18.97 7.52 0.20
CA LEU A 219 19.83 8.69 0.41
C LEU A 219 19.50 9.83 -0.55
N PHE A 220 19.20 9.53 -1.81
CA PHE A 220 18.76 10.54 -2.77
C PHE A 220 17.46 11.21 -2.34
N MET A 221 16.50 10.43 -1.83
CA MET A 221 15.24 10.96 -1.30
C MET A 221 15.46 11.88 -0.09
N GLN A 222 16.43 11.56 0.78
CA GLN A 222 16.82 12.46 1.88
C GLN A 222 17.43 13.77 1.37
N LEU A 223 18.35 13.70 0.40
CA LEU A 223 18.94 14.90 -0.21
C LEU A 223 17.89 15.78 -0.90
N LEU A 224 16.91 15.16 -1.55
CA LEU A 224 15.82 15.87 -2.20
C LEU A 224 14.90 16.55 -1.18
N GLU A 225 14.59 15.89 -0.06
CA GLU A 225 13.84 16.51 1.04
C GLU A 225 14.61 17.68 1.66
N ASP A 226 15.95 17.60 1.77
CA ASP A 226 16.79 18.71 2.22
C ASP A 226 16.73 19.92 1.26
N GLU A 227 16.73 19.70 -0.05
CA GLU A 227 16.56 20.79 -1.03
C GLU A 227 15.15 21.40 -0.95
N LYS A 228 14.11 20.58 -0.74
CA LYS A 228 12.75 21.08 -0.46
C LYS A 228 12.70 21.95 0.79
N ASN A 229 13.36 21.51 1.86
CA ASN A 229 13.45 22.25 3.12
C ASN A 229 14.20 23.59 2.94
N ARG A 230 15.24 23.63 2.10
CA ARG A 230 15.97 24.87 1.78
C ARG A 230 15.13 25.85 0.98
N GLN A 231 14.37 25.37 -0.01
CA GLN A 231 13.43 26.21 -0.75
C GLN A 231 12.39 26.82 0.18
N GLN A 232 11.79 26.01 1.06
CA GLN A 232 10.77 26.49 2.00
C GLN A 232 11.32 27.48 3.03
N ARG A 233 12.51 27.23 3.59
CA ARG A 233 13.07 28.05 4.67
C ARG A 233 13.80 29.31 4.18
N TYR A 234 14.51 29.20 3.06
CA TYR A 234 15.43 30.24 2.59
C TYR A 234 15.08 30.79 1.21
N GLY A 235 14.06 30.25 0.53
CA GLY A 235 13.72 30.65 -0.85
C GLY A 235 14.75 30.23 -1.89
N ILE A 236 15.61 29.25 -1.57
CA ILE A 236 16.62 28.72 -2.50
C ILE A 236 15.94 27.67 -3.37
N HIS A 237 15.63 28.02 -4.62
CA HIS A 237 15.00 27.11 -5.57
C HIS A 237 15.95 25.99 -6.02
N PHE A 238 15.39 24.83 -6.34
CA PHE A 238 16.08 23.73 -7.01
C PHE A 238 15.23 23.22 -8.17
N GLY A 239 15.89 22.58 -9.14
CA GLY A 239 15.20 21.88 -10.23
C GLY A 239 15.18 20.37 -10.00
N LEU A 240 14.10 19.71 -10.39
CA LEU A 240 14.01 18.26 -10.39
C LEU A 240 13.60 17.77 -11.78
N LEU A 241 14.42 16.92 -12.39
CA LEU A 241 14.13 16.31 -13.68
C LEU A 241 13.89 14.82 -13.50
N LEU A 242 12.81 14.31 -14.10
CA LEU A 242 12.57 12.89 -14.32
C LEU A 242 13.01 12.54 -15.75
N VAL A 243 13.93 11.59 -15.90
CA VAL A 243 14.51 11.23 -17.19
C VAL A 243 14.37 9.73 -17.45
N GLN A 244 13.97 9.36 -18.66
CA GLN A 244 13.81 7.98 -19.11
C GLN A 244 14.54 7.74 -20.44
N PRO A 245 15.25 6.62 -20.63
CA PRO A 245 15.82 6.25 -21.93
C PRO A 245 14.72 5.98 -22.96
N VAL A 246 14.93 6.39 -24.21
CA VAL A 246 14.06 5.96 -25.31
C VAL A 246 14.26 4.47 -25.61
N ASP A 247 15.51 3.99 -25.57
CA ASP A 247 15.82 2.57 -25.72
C ASP A 247 15.70 1.83 -24.38
N MET A 248 14.67 1.00 -24.28
CA MET A 248 14.32 0.21 -23.10
C MET A 248 14.61 -1.29 -23.27
N THR A 249 15.46 -1.68 -24.24
CA THR A 249 15.79 -3.09 -24.51
C THR A 249 16.46 -3.77 -23.31
N ASP A 250 17.40 -3.08 -22.64
CA ASP A 250 17.91 -3.45 -21.31
C ASP A 250 17.83 -2.23 -20.39
N PRO A 251 16.74 -2.08 -19.60
CA PRO A 251 16.51 -0.89 -18.77
C PRO A 251 17.66 -0.60 -17.80
N LEU A 252 18.27 -1.63 -17.22
CA LEU A 252 19.34 -1.44 -16.23
C LEU A 252 20.62 -0.90 -16.86
N LEU A 253 21.00 -1.46 -18.01
CA LEU A 253 22.15 -0.99 -18.77
C LEU A 253 21.90 0.40 -19.36
N SER A 254 20.73 0.63 -19.96
CA SER A 254 20.33 1.92 -20.52
C SER A 254 20.39 3.04 -19.47
N ILE A 255 19.85 2.81 -18.27
CA ILE A 255 19.91 3.77 -17.16
C ILE A 255 21.34 4.05 -16.73
N LYS A 256 22.18 3.02 -16.63
CA LYS A 256 23.59 3.19 -16.24
C LYS A 256 24.35 4.05 -17.25
N MET A 257 24.24 3.72 -18.55
CA MET A 257 24.89 4.48 -19.63
C MET A 257 24.36 5.91 -19.72
N MET A 258 23.06 6.12 -19.50
CA MET A 258 22.47 7.45 -19.40
C MET A 258 23.07 8.25 -18.25
N ALA A 259 23.12 7.67 -17.04
CA ALA A 259 23.66 8.36 -15.87
C ALA A 259 25.13 8.77 -16.07
N GLU A 260 25.95 7.93 -16.70
CA GLU A 260 27.34 8.25 -17.04
C GLU A 260 27.45 9.46 -17.99
N ARG A 261 26.62 9.52 -19.05
CA ARG A 261 26.60 10.65 -19.99
C ARG A 261 26.14 11.95 -19.33
N VAL A 262 25.08 11.87 -18.53
CA VAL A 262 24.51 13.02 -17.84
C VAL A 262 25.48 13.55 -16.78
N ALA A 263 26.12 12.68 -16.00
CA ALA A 263 27.06 13.06 -14.94
C ALA A 263 28.24 13.90 -15.47
N GLN A 264 28.75 13.59 -16.66
CA GLN A 264 29.85 14.35 -17.29
C GLN A 264 29.47 15.81 -17.60
N LYS A 265 28.17 16.08 -17.73
CA LYS A 265 27.64 17.42 -18.01
C LYS A 265 27.11 18.09 -16.73
N MET A 266 27.10 17.46 -15.58
CA MET A 266 26.53 18.05 -14.35
C MET A 266 27.53 18.92 -13.59
N ARG A 267 27.02 19.88 -12.80
CA ARG A 267 27.85 20.61 -11.84
C ARG A 267 28.16 19.68 -10.67
N SER A 268 29.23 19.97 -9.93
CA SER A 268 29.63 19.19 -8.76
C SER A 268 28.60 19.18 -7.62
N THR A 269 27.65 20.13 -7.61
CA THR A 269 26.58 20.22 -6.61
C THR A 269 25.30 19.51 -7.04
N ASP A 270 25.11 19.26 -8.34
CA ASP A 270 23.96 18.55 -8.84
C ASP A 270 24.04 17.05 -8.47
N ARG A 271 22.90 16.36 -8.41
CA ARG A 271 22.83 14.98 -7.91
C ARG A 271 22.00 14.11 -8.85
N ILE A 272 22.43 12.87 -9.07
CA ILE A 272 21.68 11.85 -9.82
C ILE A 272 21.22 10.79 -8.86
N GLY A 273 19.95 10.39 -8.96
CA GLY A 273 19.38 9.25 -8.26
C GLY A 273 18.55 8.40 -9.20
N ARG A 274 18.05 7.28 -8.69
CA ARG A 274 17.16 6.38 -9.41
C ARG A 274 15.80 6.35 -8.74
N LEU A 275 14.74 6.49 -9.54
CA LEU A 275 13.38 6.32 -9.07
C LEU A 275 12.92 4.87 -9.20
N ASP A 276 13.22 4.25 -10.34
CA ASP A 276 12.96 2.83 -10.62
C ASP A 276 13.91 2.31 -11.72
N ARG A 277 13.63 1.15 -12.32
CA ARG A 277 14.46 0.57 -13.40
C ARG A 277 14.47 1.35 -14.71
N GLU A 278 13.54 2.26 -14.90
CA GLU A 278 13.30 2.95 -16.16
C GLU A 278 13.52 4.47 -16.03
N HIS A 279 13.63 4.99 -14.81
CA HIS A 279 13.68 6.43 -14.57
C HIS A 279 14.85 6.86 -13.67
N LEU A 280 15.60 7.84 -14.15
CA LEU A 280 16.54 8.64 -13.36
C LEU A 280 15.87 9.89 -12.81
N LEU A 281 16.33 10.31 -11.64
CA LEU A 281 16.04 11.62 -11.08
C LEU A 281 17.32 12.45 -11.07
N ILE A 282 17.20 13.71 -11.46
CA ILE A 282 18.31 14.67 -11.44
C ILE A 282 17.88 15.88 -10.63
N VAL A 283 18.59 16.15 -9.54
CA VAL A 283 18.44 17.38 -8.74
C VAL A 283 19.47 18.39 -9.21
N LEU A 284 18.96 19.55 -9.63
CA LEU A 284 19.73 20.74 -9.99
C LEU A 284 19.69 21.71 -8.83
N THR A 285 20.76 21.72 -8.04
CA THR A 285 20.86 22.54 -6.83
C THR A 285 20.90 24.04 -7.15
N SER A 286 20.22 24.86 -6.33
CA SER A 286 20.22 26.32 -6.46
C SER A 286 19.88 26.80 -7.88
N CYS A 287 18.81 26.26 -8.45
CA CYS A 287 18.42 26.43 -9.85
C CYS A 287 16.96 26.91 -9.92
N ASP A 288 16.75 28.11 -10.46
CA ASP A 288 15.41 28.65 -10.72
C ASP A 288 14.81 28.05 -12.02
N PRO A 289 13.50 28.24 -12.29
CA PRO A 289 12.86 27.64 -13.46
C PRO A 289 13.52 27.96 -14.81
N SER A 290 14.09 29.17 -14.95
CA SER A 290 14.79 29.56 -16.18
C SER A 290 16.11 28.81 -16.34
N ALA A 291 16.86 28.66 -15.25
CA ALA A 291 18.10 27.90 -15.21
C ALA A 291 17.87 26.40 -15.41
N VAL A 292 16.75 25.86 -14.92
CA VAL A 292 16.34 24.47 -15.17
C VAL A 292 16.08 24.22 -16.65
N ALA A 293 15.41 25.14 -17.35
CA ALA A 293 15.18 25.02 -18.79
C ALA A 293 16.50 24.98 -19.58
N VAL A 294 17.48 25.83 -19.22
CA VAL A 294 18.81 25.81 -19.83
C VAL A 294 19.56 24.52 -19.51
N ALA A 295 19.52 24.07 -18.26
CA ALA A 295 20.15 22.83 -17.84
C ALA A 295 19.56 21.62 -18.57
N ARG A 296 18.23 21.56 -18.74
CA ARG A 296 17.54 20.51 -19.50
C ARG A 296 18.09 20.40 -20.93
N THR A 297 18.16 21.50 -21.68
CA THR A 297 18.68 21.50 -23.06
C THR A 297 20.13 21.01 -23.15
N ARG A 298 20.92 21.24 -22.10
CA ARG A 298 22.33 20.87 -22.05
C ARG A 298 22.56 19.42 -21.61
N LEU A 299 21.77 18.94 -20.64
CA LEU A 299 21.95 17.64 -20.01
C LEU A 299 21.30 16.50 -20.82
N ILE A 300 20.17 16.79 -21.46
CA ILE A 300 19.29 15.79 -22.07
C ILE A 300 19.61 15.66 -23.55
N ASP A 301 19.99 14.45 -23.96
CA ASP A 301 20.22 14.09 -25.37
C ASP A 301 18.90 13.66 -26.04
N ASN A 302 18.88 13.59 -27.38
CA ASN A 302 17.67 13.25 -28.17
C ASN A 302 17.12 11.84 -27.89
N ASP A 303 17.94 10.93 -27.36
CA ASP A 303 17.57 9.57 -26.98
C ASP A 303 17.04 9.49 -25.53
N MET A 304 16.73 10.63 -24.92
CA MET A 304 16.23 10.74 -23.55
C MET A 304 14.90 11.50 -23.52
N ARG A 305 13.94 10.94 -22.80
CA ARG A 305 12.68 11.61 -22.46
C ARG A 305 12.85 12.30 -21.13
N VAL A 306 12.28 13.49 -20.97
CA VAL A 306 12.43 14.27 -19.74
C VAL A 306 11.16 15.05 -19.40
N LEU A 307 10.83 15.07 -18.12
CA LEU A 307 9.79 15.90 -17.52
C LEU A 307 10.40 16.74 -16.39
N ASN A 308 10.06 18.02 -16.34
CA ASN A 308 10.39 18.87 -15.21
C ASN A 308 9.34 18.65 -14.11
N ILE A 309 9.80 18.44 -12.88
CA ILE A 309 8.94 18.26 -11.72
C ILE A 309 9.07 19.51 -10.85
N GLU A 310 7.93 20.14 -10.56
CA GLU A 310 7.86 21.23 -9.61
C GLU A 310 7.33 20.67 -8.28
N ILE A 311 8.04 20.94 -7.19
CA ILE A 311 7.63 20.54 -5.84
C ILE A 311 7.40 21.81 -5.03
N SER A 312 6.15 22.04 -4.65
CA SER A 312 5.76 23.18 -3.83
C SER A 312 5.98 22.89 -2.33
N PRO A 313 6.17 23.93 -1.50
CA PRO A 313 6.28 23.76 -0.06
C PRO A 313 5.06 23.04 0.53
N GLY A 314 5.29 21.98 1.30
CA GLY A 314 4.25 21.17 1.94
C GLY A 314 3.73 20.00 1.09
N GLU A 315 4.11 19.88 -0.18
CA GLU A 315 3.74 18.73 -0.99
C GLU A 315 4.54 17.47 -0.60
N ASN A 316 3.88 16.32 -0.76
CA ASN A 316 4.51 15.02 -0.60
C ASN A 316 5.32 14.70 -1.86
N ILE A 317 6.63 14.50 -1.70
CA ILE A 317 7.53 14.24 -2.82
C ILE A 317 7.14 12.97 -3.58
N GLN A 318 6.81 11.89 -2.87
CA GLN A 318 6.50 10.60 -3.50
C GLN A 318 5.25 10.71 -4.38
N GLU A 319 4.23 11.43 -3.92
CA GLU A 319 3.02 11.69 -4.69
C GLU A 319 3.32 12.46 -5.99
N GLN A 320 4.14 13.51 -5.91
CA GLN A 320 4.57 14.27 -7.10
C GLN A 320 5.39 13.42 -8.07
N LEU A 321 6.25 12.53 -7.56
CA LEU A 321 7.02 11.59 -8.38
C LEU A 321 6.10 10.59 -9.11
N ASP A 322 5.06 10.08 -8.46
CA ASP A 322 4.11 9.15 -9.07
C ASP A 322 3.21 9.82 -10.12
N ILE A 323 2.81 11.07 -9.88
CA ILE A 323 2.13 11.91 -10.89
C ILE A 323 3.04 12.12 -12.11
N ALA A 324 4.29 12.52 -11.88
CA ALA A 324 5.27 12.78 -12.93
C ALA A 324 5.56 11.53 -13.79
N ARG A 325 5.71 10.36 -13.17
CA ARG A 325 5.85 9.07 -13.87
C ARG A 325 4.64 8.78 -14.75
N THR A 326 3.44 9.04 -14.26
CA THR A 326 2.20 8.83 -15.01
C THR A 326 2.10 9.77 -16.20
N GLN A 327 2.48 11.05 -16.03
CA GLN A 327 2.52 12.03 -17.12
C GLN A 327 3.54 11.65 -18.20
N LEU A 328 4.75 11.23 -17.81
CA LEU A 328 5.80 10.81 -18.74
C LEU A 328 5.36 9.60 -19.57
N LYS A 329 4.65 8.64 -18.95
CA LYS A 329 4.04 7.48 -19.64
C LYS A 329 2.91 7.86 -20.59
N ASN A 330 2.09 8.87 -20.26
CA ASN A 330 0.94 9.24 -21.09
C ASN A 330 1.32 10.06 -22.34
N TYR A 331 2.51 10.66 -22.36
CA TYR A 331 3.06 11.31 -23.55
C TYR A 331 3.17 10.33 -24.75
N ASP A 332 3.28 9.02 -24.47
CA ASP A 332 3.33 7.94 -25.47
C ASP A 332 1.99 7.63 -26.17
N ARG A 333 0.85 8.11 -25.66
CA ARG A 333 -0.46 7.80 -26.26
C ARG A 333 -1.00 8.89 -27.19
N LEU A 334 -0.33 10.05 -27.23
CA LEU A 334 -0.76 11.23 -27.97
C LEU A 334 0.28 11.72 -29.00
N SER A 335 1.40 11.00 -29.15
CA SER A 335 2.43 11.23 -30.18
C SER A 335 2.55 10.04 -31.12
#